data_AF-A0A7H4M0J7-F1
#
_entry.id   AF-A0A7H4M0J7-F1
#
_cell.length_a   1.000
_cell.length_b   1.000
_cell.length_c   1.000
_cell.angle_alpha   90.00
_cell.angle_beta   90.00
_cell.angle_gamma   90.00
#
_symmetry.space_group_name_H-M   'P 1'
#
loop_
_entity.id
_entity.type
_entity.pdbx_description
1 polymer ?
#
loop_
_entity_poly.entity_id
_entity_poly.type
_entity_poly.pdbx_seq_one_letter_code
_entity_poly.pdbx_strand_id
1 'polypeptide(L)'
;MGQLWSPEVALSTDWCVSQGQLGGEQKVQRVDKAQWQGKTAFKDTLIDMERYKGNVDTLKIVDNDIRYKADSFLFNVAGAPEEVKQFSGISRPETWGRWSNAQLGSEVKIEYKEPLPEKFDLVITAKAYGPNANKPIPVRVGNSEQTLTLANDVTTTTLHFDNPSRSSTLTIAPPDPQSTNEGNILGHSPRQLGIGMVEIKVVKSEG
;
A
#
# COMPACT_ATOMS: atom_id res chain seq x y z
N MET A 1 10.93 -5.22 4.07
CA MET A 1 11.59 -5.68 5.33
C MET A 1 12.67 -4.74 5.82
N GLY A 2 13.72 -4.40 5.05
CA GLY A 2 14.69 -3.37 5.49
C GLY A 2 14.04 -2.02 5.86
N GLN A 3 12.97 -1.66 5.15
CA GLN A 3 12.10 -0.52 5.45
C GLN A 3 11.55 -0.48 6.90
N LEU A 4 11.41 -1.63 7.58
CA LEU A 4 10.91 -1.70 8.96
C LEU A 4 11.98 -1.30 9.99
N TRP A 5 13.25 -1.46 9.65
CA TRP A 5 14.38 -1.11 10.52
C TRP A 5 14.95 0.28 10.23
N SER A 6 14.50 0.93 9.16
CA SER A 6 15.03 2.21 8.69
C SER A 6 13.89 3.03 8.06
N PRO A 7 13.21 3.87 8.88
CA PRO A 7 12.07 4.68 8.43
C PRO A 7 12.42 5.63 7.27
N GLU A 8 13.68 6.08 7.22
CA GLU A 8 14.24 6.95 6.16
C GLU A 8 14.18 6.34 4.75
N VAL A 9 14.13 5.00 4.63
CA VAL A 9 13.96 4.31 3.35
C VAL A 9 12.58 3.65 3.20
N ALA A 10 11.63 3.93 4.10
CA ALA A 10 10.33 3.25 4.12
C ALA A 10 9.55 3.37 2.80
N LEU A 11 9.71 4.51 2.11
CA LEU A 11 9.05 4.79 0.81
C LEU A 11 9.92 4.42 -0.40
N SER A 12 11.15 3.94 -0.19
CA SER A 12 12.06 3.61 -1.27
C SER A 12 11.66 2.31 -1.95
N THR A 13 11.57 2.33 -3.29
CA THR A 13 11.47 1.12 -4.12
C THR A 13 12.84 0.68 -4.67
N ASP A 14 13.90 1.41 -4.32
CA ASP A 14 15.26 1.08 -4.71
C ASP A 14 15.76 -0.17 -3.98
N TRP A 15 16.73 -0.86 -4.59
CA TRP A 15 17.44 -1.93 -3.91
C TRP A 15 18.11 -1.40 -2.64
N CYS A 16 17.89 -2.11 -1.53
CA CYS A 16 18.51 -1.82 -0.25
C CYS A 16 19.19 -3.08 0.28
N VAL A 17 20.32 -2.93 0.94
CA VAL A 17 21.00 -4.00 1.67
C VAL A 17 20.81 -3.78 3.16
N SER A 18 20.28 -4.79 3.85
CA SER A 18 20.27 -4.85 5.30
C SER A 18 21.43 -5.72 5.80
N GLN A 19 22.17 -5.24 6.79
CA GLN A 19 23.29 -5.94 7.40
C GLN A 19 23.20 -5.88 8.93
N GLY A 20 23.67 -6.93 9.60
CA GLY A 20 23.69 -7.02 11.05
C GLY A 20 23.38 -8.44 11.53
N GLN A 21 23.41 -8.63 12.85
CA GLN A 21 22.94 -9.85 13.52
C GLN A 21 21.56 -9.56 14.12
N LEU A 22 20.64 -10.54 14.16
CA LEU A 22 19.29 -10.32 14.70
C LEU A 22 19.30 -9.89 16.19
N GLY A 23 20.25 -10.37 17.00
CA GLY A 23 20.47 -9.88 18.37
C GLY A 23 21.39 -8.66 18.48
N GLY A 24 21.86 -8.12 17.35
CA GLY A 24 22.72 -6.94 17.24
C GLY A 24 21.99 -5.78 16.55
N GLU A 25 22.72 -4.74 16.14
CA GLU A 25 22.17 -3.60 15.39
C GLU A 25 21.98 -3.94 13.90
N GLN A 26 20.84 -3.55 13.32
CA GLN A 26 20.55 -3.68 11.89
C GLN A 26 20.83 -2.34 11.22
N LYS A 27 21.59 -2.38 10.12
CA LYS A 27 21.83 -1.22 9.27
C LYS A 27 21.24 -1.47 7.91
N VAL A 28 20.54 -0.49 7.39
CA VAL A 28 19.94 -0.55 6.06
C VAL A 28 20.56 0.55 5.23
N GLN A 29 21.04 0.19 4.05
CA GLN A 29 21.69 1.13 3.14
C GLN A 29 21.10 0.95 1.75
N ARG A 30 20.80 2.07 1.09
CA ARG A 30 20.39 2.07 -0.30
C ARG A 30 21.56 1.70 -1.20
N VAL A 31 21.29 0.91 -2.24
CA VAL A 31 22.23 0.60 -3.31
C VAL A 31 22.13 1.68 -4.39
N ASP A 32 23.12 2.55 -4.45
CA ASP A 32 23.17 3.73 -5.30
C ASP A 32 23.90 3.51 -6.64
N LYS A 33 24.50 2.33 -6.83
CA LYS A 33 25.35 2.00 -7.99
C LYS A 33 25.04 0.60 -8.52
N ALA A 34 25.20 0.41 -9.83
CA ALA A 34 25.00 -0.88 -10.50
C ALA A 34 25.91 -2.00 -9.96
N GLN A 35 27.11 -1.65 -9.50
CA GLN A 35 27.99 -2.52 -8.72
C GLN A 35 28.13 -1.96 -7.31
N TRP A 36 27.63 -2.71 -6.34
CA TRP A 36 27.70 -2.36 -4.93
C TRP A 36 28.66 -3.31 -4.20
N GLN A 37 29.62 -2.73 -3.48
CA GLN A 37 30.58 -3.48 -2.69
C GLN A 37 30.29 -3.24 -1.21
N GLY A 38 29.98 -4.32 -0.49
CA GLY A 38 29.80 -4.29 0.95
C GLY A 38 30.77 -5.23 1.64
N LYS A 39 31.25 -4.85 2.82
CA LYS A 39 32.01 -5.74 3.71
C LYS A 39 31.08 -6.18 4.84
N THR A 40 30.74 -7.46 4.89
CA THR A 40 30.03 -8.02 6.05
C THR A 40 31.03 -8.20 7.19
N ALA A 41 30.72 -7.63 8.35
CA ALA A 41 31.51 -7.79 9.56
C ALA A 41 30.59 -8.27 10.68
N PHE A 42 30.75 -9.54 11.07
CA PHE A 42 30.09 -10.10 12.24
C PHE A 42 31.00 -9.82 13.44
N LYS A 43 30.75 -8.71 14.14
CA LYS A 43 31.44 -8.45 15.40
C LYS A 43 30.93 -9.45 16.44
N ASP A 44 31.81 -9.96 17.29
CA ASP A 44 31.42 -10.66 18.52
C ASP A 44 30.75 -9.64 19.44
N THR A 45 29.44 -9.50 19.25
CA THR A 45 28.58 -8.65 20.07
C THR A 45 27.81 -9.57 21.00
N LEU A 46 27.64 -9.18 22.26
CA LEU A 46 26.73 -9.89 23.15
C LEU A 46 25.34 -9.91 22.50
N ILE A 47 24.83 -11.11 22.23
CA ILE A 47 23.51 -11.30 21.63
C ILE A 47 22.49 -10.91 22.68
N ASP A 48 21.79 -9.82 22.42
CA ASP A 48 20.64 -9.39 23.21
C ASP A 48 19.42 -10.21 22.76
N MET A 49 18.92 -11.06 23.65
CA MET A 49 17.78 -11.94 23.36
C MET A 49 16.46 -11.18 23.22
N GLU A 50 16.30 -10.04 23.89
CA GLU A 50 15.13 -9.17 23.74
C GLU A 50 15.16 -8.52 22.36
N ARG A 51 16.32 -8.00 21.96
CA ARG A 51 16.53 -7.46 20.61
C ARG A 51 16.33 -8.52 19.53
N TYR A 52 16.87 -9.71 19.73
CA TYR A 52 16.66 -10.85 18.83
C TYR A 52 15.18 -11.13 18.62
N LYS A 53 14.43 -11.24 19.72
CA LYS A 53 12.99 -11.50 19.66
C LYS A 53 12.26 -10.37 18.92
N GLY A 54 12.53 -9.11 19.25
CA GLY A 54 11.92 -7.96 18.58
C GLY A 54 12.19 -7.93 17.08
N ASN A 55 13.41 -8.26 16.65
CA ASN A 55 13.75 -8.34 15.23
C ASN A 55 13.09 -9.52 14.53
N VAL A 56 13.01 -10.69 15.17
CA VAL A 56 12.27 -11.84 14.63
C VAL A 56 10.77 -11.53 14.51
N ASP A 57 10.20 -10.83 15.50
CA ASP A 57 8.79 -10.43 15.48
C ASP A 57 8.55 -9.40 14.36
N THR A 58 9.47 -8.46 14.15
CA THR A 58 9.43 -7.49 13.04
C THR A 58 9.40 -8.18 11.67
N LEU A 59 10.12 -9.29 11.49
CA LEU A 59 10.13 -10.07 10.24
C LEU A 59 8.79 -10.76 9.94
N LYS A 60 7.90 -10.88 10.93
CA LYS A 60 6.60 -11.55 10.81
C LYS A 60 5.44 -10.57 10.67
N ILE A 61 5.70 -9.27 10.76
CA ILE A 61 4.67 -8.23 10.63
C ILE A 61 4.06 -8.32 9.23
N VAL A 62 2.73 -8.40 9.18
CA VAL A 62 1.98 -8.40 7.92
C VAL A 62 1.84 -6.96 7.41
N ASP A 63 1.67 -6.79 6.10
CA ASP A 63 1.52 -5.47 5.47
C ASP A 63 0.54 -4.54 6.19
N ASN A 64 -0.61 -5.06 6.64
CA ASN A 64 -1.64 -4.26 7.29
C ASN A 64 -1.23 -3.69 8.66
N ASP A 65 -0.11 -4.13 9.24
CA ASP A 65 0.42 -3.63 10.52
C ASP A 65 1.63 -2.68 10.32
N ILE A 66 2.08 -2.50 9.08
CA ILE A 66 3.20 -1.61 8.73
C ILE A 66 2.69 -0.19 8.47
N ARG A 67 3.31 0.81 9.10
CA ARG A 67 2.97 2.23 8.90
C ARG A 67 4.18 3.06 8.49
N TYR A 68 3.95 4.02 7.59
CA TYR A 68 4.97 4.97 7.14
C TYR A 68 4.44 6.40 7.16
N LYS A 69 5.36 7.37 7.24
CA LYS A 69 5.02 8.80 7.21
C LYS A 69 4.89 9.27 5.76
N ALA A 70 3.66 9.56 5.32
CA ALA A 70 3.36 10.14 4.01
C ALA A 70 1.97 10.79 4.03
N ASP A 71 1.75 11.79 3.18
CA ASP A 71 0.43 12.45 3.05
C ASP A 71 -0.55 11.68 2.15
N SER A 72 -0.10 10.56 1.57
CA SER A 72 -0.88 9.76 0.63
C SER A 72 -0.57 8.28 0.77
N PHE A 73 -1.56 7.44 0.45
CA PHE A 73 -1.38 6.00 0.41
C PHE A 73 -0.69 5.63 -0.90
N LEU A 74 0.61 5.37 -0.81
CA LEU A 74 1.43 4.79 -1.87
C LEU A 74 1.29 3.27 -1.88
N PHE A 75 0.77 2.72 -2.97
CA PHE A 75 0.46 1.29 -3.05
C PHE A 75 1.67 0.42 -3.42
N ASN A 76 2.73 0.99 -4.01
CA ASN A 76 3.91 0.24 -4.44
C ASN A 76 4.87 -0.15 -3.30
N VAL A 77 4.60 0.26 -2.07
CA VAL A 77 5.38 -0.10 -0.87
C VAL A 77 4.54 -0.90 0.12
N ALA A 78 5.19 -1.65 1.01
CA ALA A 78 4.53 -2.39 2.09
C ALA A 78 3.95 -1.42 3.13
N GLY A 79 2.81 -1.76 3.74
CA GLY A 79 2.15 -0.89 4.70
C GLY A 79 1.22 0.15 4.10
N ALA A 80 0.87 1.11 4.95
CA ALA A 80 0.02 2.26 4.63
C ALA A 80 0.48 3.51 5.43
N PRO A 81 -0.02 4.70 5.10
CA PRO A 81 0.26 5.91 5.88
C PRO A 81 -0.17 5.78 7.34
N GLU A 82 0.44 6.55 8.23
CA GLU A 82 0.14 6.56 9.66
C GLU A 82 -1.34 6.84 9.97
N GLU A 83 -2.04 7.55 9.10
CA GLU A 83 -3.46 7.90 9.19
C GLU A 83 -4.38 6.71 8.90
N VAL A 84 -3.90 5.70 8.18
CA VAL A 84 -4.67 4.49 7.86
C VAL A 84 -4.66 3.56 9.07
N LYS A 85 -5.84 3.16 9.54
CA LYS A 85 -6.03 2.17 10.59
C LYS A 85 -5.92 0.76 10.03
N GLN A 86 -6.58 0.46 8.91
CA GLN A 86 -6.49 -0.83 8.25
C GLN A 86 -6.86 -0.74 6.76
N PHE A 87 -6.40 -1.70 5.97
CA PHE A 87 -6.80 -1.87 4.58
C PHE A 87 -7.00 -3.33 4.19
N SER A 88 -7.88 -3.59 3.22
CA SER A 88 -8.16 -4.94 2.69
C SER A 88 -8.60 -4.90 1.22
N GLY A 89 -8.76 -6.08 0.61
CA GLY A 89 -9.19 -6.22 -0.78
C GLY A 89 -8.12 -5.89 -1.82
N ILE A 90 -6.84 -5.86 -1.42
CA ILE A 90 -5.71 -5.54 -2.31
C ILE A 90 -4.65 -6.64 -2.29
N SER A 91 -3.98 -6.82 -3.43
CA SER A 91 -2.86 -7.74 -3.60
C SER A 91 -1.58 -7.25 -2.92
N ARG A 92 -0.54 -8.09 -2.98
CA ARG A 92 0.84 -7.70 -2.68
C ARG A 92 1.31 -6.49 -3.52
N PRO A 93 2.24 -5.66 -3.00
CA PRO A 93 2.88 -4.59 -3.77
C PRO A 93 3.56 -5.10 -5.04
N GLU A 94 3.50 -4.26 -6.08
CA GLU A 94 4.28 -4.34 -7.30
C GLU A 94 5.05 -3.03 -7.49
N THR A 95 6.04 -2.98 -8.38
CA THR A 95 6.92 -1.81 -8.56
C THR A 95 6.18 -0.51 -8.90
N TRP A 96 5.00 -0.62 -9.48
CA TRP A 96 4.16 0.51 -9.91
C TRP A 96 2.95 0.77 -8.98
N GLY A 97 2.53 -0.18 -8.13
CA GLY A 97 1.29 -0.07 -7.35
C GLY A 97 0.77 -1.40 -6.81
N ARG A 98 -0.54 -1.50 -6.52
CA ARG A 98 -1.24 -2.76 -6.15
C ARG A 98 -2.53 -2.93 -6.92
N TRP A 99 -2.86 -4.17 -7.22
CA TRP A 99 -4.18 -4.50 -7.73
C TRP A 99 -5.19 -4.70 -6.61
N SER A 100 -6.43 -4.26 -6.82
CA SER A 100 -7.58 -4.82 -6.11
C SER A 100 -7.67 -6.32 -6.38
N ASN A 101 -8.13 -7.10 -5.42
CA ASN A 101 -8.29 -8.54 -5.58
C ASN A 101 -9.56 -9.06 -4.91
N ALA A 102 -10.54 -9.47 -5.72
CA ALA A 102 -11.83 -9.95 -5.25
C ALA A 102 -11.75 -11.25 -4.43
N GLN A 103 -10.66 -12.01 -4.53
CA GLN A 103 -10.39 -13.16 -3.65
C GLN A 103 -10.02 -12.75 -2.22
N LEU A 104 -9.49 -11.54 -2.03
CA LEU A 104 -9.10 -10.98 -0.73
C LEU A 104 -10.17 -10.06 -0.15
N GLY A 105 -11.15 -9.67 -0.96
CA GLY A 105 -12.30 -8.84 -0.58
C GLY A 105 -13.00 -8.33 -1.83
N SER A 106 -14.33 -8.37 -1.85
CA SER A 106 -15.15 -7.93 -3.00
C SER A 106 -14.97 -6.44 -3.35
N GLU A 107 -14.46 -5.66 -2.40
CA GLU A 107 -14.12 -4.25 -2.56
C GLU A 107 -12.78 -3.96 -1.88
N VAL A 108 -12.10 -2.92 -2.35
CA VAL A 108 -10.98 -2.32 -1.63
C VAL A 108 -11.56 -1.50 -0.49
N LYS A 109 -11.12 -1.76 0.74
CA LYS A 109 -11.55 -1.01 1.92
C LYS A 109 -10.33 -0.39 2.60
N ILE A 110 -10.42 0.90 2.89
CA ILE A 110 -9.41 1.68 3.61
C ILE A 110 -10.12 2.37 4.77
N GLU A 111 -9.78 2.00 5.99
CA GLU A 111 -10.29 2.63 7.21
C GLU A 111 -9.20 3.53 7.78
N TYR A 112 -9.53 4.79 8.04
CA TYR A 112 -8.67 5.79 8.65
C TYR A 112 -8.84 5.79 10.18
N LYS A 113 -7.79 6.17 10.90
CA LYS A 113 -7.80 6.29 12.37
C LYS A 113 -8.74 7.38 12.83
N GLU A 114 -8.71 8.52 12.15
CA GLU A 114 -9.60 9.64 12.36
C GLU A 114 -10.66 9.70 11.26
N PRO A 115 -11.85 10.24 11.55
CA PRO A 115 -12.84 10.57 10.54
C PRO A 115 -12.28 11.40 9.38
N LEU A 116 -12.66 11.06 8.15
CA LEU A 116 -12.35 11.89 6.98
C LEU A 116 -13.08 13.24 7.10
N PRO A 117 -12.55 14.31 6.50
CA PRO A 117 -13.18 15.64 6.56
C PRO A 117 -14.64 15.59 6.07
N GLU A 118 -15.46 16.55 6.52
CA GLU A 118 -16.85 16.66 6.05
C GLU A 118 -16.95 17.02 4.57
N LYS A 119 -15.95 17.72 4.04
CA LYS A 119 -15.76 18.01 2.62
C LYS A 119 -14.30 17.81 2.25
N PHE A 120 -14.06 17.01 1.22
CA PHE A 120 -12.72 16.75 0.74
C PHE A 120 -12.72 16.27 -0.71
N ASP A 121 -11.55 16.40 -1.32
CA ASP A 121 -11.21 15.85 -2.60
C ASP A 121 -10.43 14.56 -2.39
N LEU A 122 -10.87 13.50 -3.06
CA LEU A 122 -10.17 12.24 -3.16
C LEU A 122 -9.42 12.20 -4.49
N VAL A 123 -8.11 12.39 -4.45
CA VAL A 123 -7.23 12.32 -5.62
C VAL A 123 -6.76 10.87 -5.75
N ILE A 124 -7.12 10.22 -6.85
CA ILE A 124 -6.83 8.80 -7.11
C ILE A 124 -5.99 8.69 -8.38
N THR A 125 -4.81 8.10 -8.27
CA THR A 125 -3.98 7.70 -9.42
C THR A 125 -4.10 6.19 -9.60
N ALA A 126 -4.78 5.77 -10.66
CA ALA A 126 -5.14 4.36 -10.88
C ALA A 126 -5.37 4.04 -12.37
N LYS A 127 -5.51 2.73 -12.65
CA LYS A 127 -5.93 2.17 -13.94
C LYS A 127 -6.96 1.06 -13.73
N ALA A 128 -7.81 0.80 -14.71
CA ALA A 128 -8.70 -0.35 -14.72
C ALA A 128 -8.01 -1.61 -15.25
N TYR A 129 -8.52 -2.78 -14.85
CA TYR A 129 -8.14 -4.07 -15.43
C TYR A 129 -9.23 -4.57 -16.39
N GLY A 130 -8.84 -4.84 -17.63
CA GLY A 130 -9.68 -5.52 -18.62
C GLY A 130 -11.03 -4.83 -18.84
N PRO A 131 -12.17 -5.53 -18.66
CA PRO A 131 -13.49 -4.98 -18.93
C PRO A 131 -13.94 -3.94 -17.90
N ASN A 132 -13.22 -3.71 -16.80
CA ASN A 132 -13.51 -2.58 -15.90
C ASN A 132 -13.16 -1.23 -16.53
N ALA A 133 -12.37 -1.23 -17.61
CA ALA A 133 -12.03 0.01 -18.32
C ALA A 133 -13.27 0.68 -18.90
N ASN A 134 -13.37 2.00 -18.69
CA ASN A 134 -14.49 2.84 -19.09
C ASN A 134 -15.85 2.43 -18.49
N LYS A 135 -15.86 1.56 -17.47
CA LYS A 135 -17.06 1.24 -16.68
C LYS A 135 -17.10 2.10 -15.42
N PRO A 136 -18.30 2.42 -14.91
CA PRO A 136 -18.46 3.11 -13.64
C PRO A 136 -17.99 2.22 -12.49
N ILE A 137 -17.03 2.71 -11.69
CA ILE A 137 -16.51 2.07 -10.50
C ILE A 137 -17.00 2.89 -9.28
N PRO A 138 -17.92 2.36 -8.47
CA PRO A 138 -18.37 3.03 -7.26
C PRO A 138 -17.22 3.26 -6.26
N VAL A 139 -17.11 4.50 -5.78
CA VAL A 139 -16.24 4.90 -4.68
C VAL A 139 -17.11 5.50 -3.59
N ARG A 140 -17.04 4.96 -2.37
CA ARG A 140 -17.93 5.34 -1.28
C ARG A 140 -17.18 5.82 -0.05
N VAL A 141 -17.72 6.86 0.58
CA VAL A 141 -17.32 7.30 1.92
C VAL A 141 -18.58 7.50 2.77
N GLY A 142 -18.82 6.58 3.70
CA GLY A 142 -20.07 6.55 4.45
C GLY A 142 -21.26 6.30 3.52
N ASN A 143 -22.21 7.24 3.49
CA ASN A 143 -23.38 7.20 2.61
C ASN A 143 -23.17 7.95 1.29
N SER A 144 -22.01 8.57 1.10
CA SER A 144 -21.68 9.34 -0.09
C SER A 144 -21.04 8.43 -1.12
N GLU A 145 -21.53 8.47 -2.36
CA GLU A 145 -21.01 7.67 -3.47
C GLU A 145 -20.66 8.59 -4.64
N GLN A 146 -19.44 8.43 -5.15
CA GLN A 146 -18.96 9.02 -6.39
C GLN A 146 -18.62 7.92 -7.38
N THR A 147 -18.68 8.24 -8.67
CA THR A 147 -18.30 7.30 -9.74
C THR A 147 -16.91 7.62 -10.25
N LEU A 148 -16.03 6.62 -10.22
CA LEU A 148 -14.73 6.66 -10.86
C LEU A 148 -14.80 5.95 -12.21
N THR A 149 -14.27 6.58 -13.26
CA THR A 149 -14.10 5.96 -14.57
C THR A 149 -12.62 5.95 -14.91
N LEU A 150 -12.06 4.77 -15.18
CA LEU A 150 -10.64 4.58 -15.47
C LEU A 150 -10.46 3.93 -16.84
N ALA A 151 -9.37 4.29 -17.54
CA ALA A 151 -8.89 3.56 -18.71
C ALA A 151 -7.92 2.44 -18.29
N ASN A 152 -7.35 1.72 -19.27
CA ASN A 152 -6.30 0.72 -18.99
C ASN A 152 -4.94 1.36 -18.65
N ASP A 153 -4.73 2.61 -19.05
CA ASP A 153 -3.55 3.40 -18.70
C ASP A 153 -3.76 4.09 -17.35
N VAL A 154 -2.64 4.38 -16.67
CA VAL A 154 -2.67 5.08 -15.39
C VAL A 154 -3.05 6.55 -15.62
N THR A 155 -4.09 6.99 -14.91
CA THR A 155 -4.56 8.38 -14.90
C THR A 155 -4.85 8.83 -13.48
N THR A 156 -4.79 10.14 -13.25
CA THR A 156 -5.20 10.76 -12.00
C THR A 156 -6.58 11.40 -12.15
N THR A 157 -7.50 11.04 -11.27
CA THR A 157 -8.87 11.57 -11.21
C THR A 157 -9.14 12.12 -9.82
N THR A 158 -9.82 13.26 -9.74
CA THR A 158 -10.27 13.83 -8.46
C THR A 158 -11.77 13.62 -8.31
N LEU A 159 -12.19 13.05 -7.17
CA LEU A 159 -13.59 12.89 -6.80
C LEU A 159 -13.91 13.80 -5.63
N HIS A 160 -15.04 14.47 -5.68
CA HIS A 160 -15.47 15.42 -4.64
C HIS A 160 -16.47 14.75 -3.71
N PHE A 161 -16.20 14.71 -2.41
CA PHE A 161 -17.05 14.05 -1.43
C PHE A 161 -17.61 15.03 -0.40
N ASP A 162 -18.92 14.93 -0.18
CA ASP A 162 -19.60 15.38 1.04
C ASP A 162 -19.76 14.20 1.99
N ASN A 163 -19.20 14.30 3.20
CA ASN A 163 -19.18 13.27 4.24
C ASN A 163 -19.73 13.82 5.58
N PRO A 164 -21.00 14.25 5.63
CA PRO A 164 -21.59 14.88 6.83
C PRO A 164 -21.68 13.91 8.02
N SER A 165 -21.68 12.59 7.77
CA SER A 165 -21.66 11.58 8.82
C SER A 165 -20.27 11.35 9.42
N ARG A 166 -19.23 12.04 8.91
CA ARG A 166 -17.84 11.88 9.36
C ARG A 166 -17.40 10.41 9.35
N SER A 167 -17.70 9.71 8.26
CA SER A 167 -17.18 8.35 8.04
C SER A 167 -15.66 8.37 7.96
N SER A 168 -15.01 7.35 8.52
CA SER A 168 -13.57 7.10 8.39
C SER A 168 -13.27 5.99 7.38
N THR A 169 -14.27 5.47 6.67
CA THR A 169 -14.10 4.35 5.75
C THR A 169 -14.31 4.79 4.30
N LEU A 170 -13.30 4.53 3.48
CA LEU A 170 -13.33 4.62 2.02
C LEU A 170 -13.43 3.21 1.42
N THR A 171 -14.37 3.00 0.51
CA THR A 171 -14.45 1.77 -0.29
C THR A 171 -14.42 2.04 -1.78
N ILE A 172 -13.81 1.13 -2.53
CA ILE A 172 -13.77 1.14 -3.99
C ILE A 172 -14.17 -0.24 -4.48
N ALA A 173 -15.24 -0.34 -5.27
CA ALA A 173 -15.83 -1.61 -5.68
C ALA A 173 -15.78 -1.78 -7.21
N PRO A 174 -14.72 -2.37 -7.78
CA PRO A 174 -14.67 -2.67 -9.21
C PRO A 174 -15.84 -3.59 -9.61
N PRO A 175 -16.62 -3.26 -10.67
CA PRO A 175 -17.86 -3.95 -10.96
C PRO A 175 -17.68 -5.36 -11.56
N ASP A 176 -16.54 -5.61 -12.22
CA ASP A 176 -16.33 -6.83 -13.00
C ASP A 176 -14.89 -7.38 -12.85
N PRO A 177 -14.46 -7.80 -11.64
CA PRO A 177 -13.11 -8.33 -11.43
C PRO A 177 -12.85 -9.58 -12.28
N GLN A 178 -11.69 -9.65 -12.93
CA GLN A 178 -11.36 -10.75 -13.85
C GLN A 178 -10.29 -11.69 -13.29
N SER A 179 -10.49 -12.98 -13.52
CA SER A 179 -9.50 -14.02 -13.20
C SER A 179 -8.31 -13.93 -14.14
N THR A 180 -7.10 -13.82 -13.60
CA THR A 180 -5.87 -13.65 -14.40
C THR A 180 -4.60 -14.08 -13.67
N ASN A 181 -3.57 -14.42 -14.45
CA ASN A 181 -2.22 -14.66 -13.97
C ASN A 181 -1.29 -13.45 -14.12
N GLU A 182 -1.82 -12.30 -14.55
CA GLU A 182 -1.11 -11.01 -14.54
C GLU A 182 -0.39 -10.85 -13.19
N GLY A 183 0.90 -10.51 -13.20
CA GLY A 183 1.75 -10.31 -12.02
C GLY A 183 1.71 -11.43 -10.95
N ASN A 184 1.29 -12.65 -11.32
CA ASN A 184 1.15 -13.74 -10.37
C ASN A 184 2.49 -14.44 -10.06
N ILE A 185 2.59 -15.11 -8.91
CA ILE A 185 3.75 -15.94 -8.58
C ILE A 185 3.49 -17.33 -9.15
N LEU A 186 4.50 -17.91 -9.78
CA LEU A 186 4.40 -19.25 -10.36
C LEU A 186 3.91 -20.26 -9.30
N GLY A 187 2.89 -21.05 -9.65
CA GLY A 187 2.31 -22.04 -8.73
C GLY A 187 1.19 -21.54 -7.81
N HIS A 188 0.83 -20.26 -7.87
CA HIS A 188 -0.36 -19.74 -7.17
C HIS A 188 -1.59 -19.74 -8.07
N SER A 189 -2.78 -19.87 -7.47
CA SER A 189 -4.06 -19.70 -8.17
C SER A 189 -4.15 -18.32 -8.83
N PRO A 190 -4.86 -18.18 -9.98
CA PRO A 190 -5.10 -16.89 -10.61
C PRO A 190 -5.74 -15.89 -9.64
N ARG A 191 -5.37 -14.61 -9.77
CA ARG A 191 -5.92 -13.50 -8.99
C ARG A 191 -7.22 -13.00 -9.64
N GLN A 192 -8.13 -12.38 -8.88
CA GLN A 192 -9.32 -11.73 -9.44
C GLN A 192 -9.17 -10.21 -9.41
N LEU A 193 -8.66 -9.61 -10.49
CA LEU A 193 -8.23 -8.22 -10.52
C LEU A 193 -9.30 -7.28 -11.08
N GLY A 194 -9.46 -6.09 -10.47
CA GLY A 194 -10.45 -5.08 -10.89
C GLY A 194 -9.82 -3.75 -11.31
N ILE A 195 -9.07 -3.13 -10.41
CA ILE A 195 -8.33 -1.87 -10.66
C ILE A 195 -6.91 -1.96 -10.11
N GLY A 196 -5.98 -1.25 -10.73
CA GLY A 196 -4.61 -1.06 -10.26
C GLY A 196 -4.45 0.33 -9.66
N MET A 197 -4.11 0.42 -8.38
CA MET A 197 -3.94 1.67 -7.65
C MET A 197 -2.46 1.98 -7.49
N VAL A 198 -2.08 3.22 -7.77
CA VAL A 198 -0.72 3.75 -7.58
C VAL A 198 -0.68 4.58 -6.31
N GLU A 199 -1.61 5.52 -6.18
CA GLU A 199 -1.67 6.48 -5.07
C GLU A 199 -3.11 6.90 -4.80
N ILE A 200 -3.45 7.08 -3.52
CA ILE A 200 -4.68 7.75 -3.07
C ILE A 200 -4.30 8.84 -2.07
N LYS A 201 -4.82 10.05 -2.29
CA LYS A 201 -4.64 11.20 -1.39
C LYS A 201 -5.97 11.83 -1.03
N VAL A 202 -6.15 12.12 0.25
CA VAL A 202 -7.28 12.91 0.76
C VAL A 202 -6.80 14.35 0.93
N VAL A 203 -7.46 15.28 0.24
CA VAL A 203 -7.16 16.71 0.34
C VAL A 203 -8.40 17.39 0.88
N LYS A 204 -8.31 18.02 2.05
CA LYS A 204 -9.41 18.81 2.59
C LYS A 204 -9.74 19.92 1.60
N SER A 205 -11.00 20.00 1.16
CA SER A 205 -11.46 21.13 0.35
C SER A 205 -11.85 22.25 1.31
N GLU A 206 -11.21 23.41 1.17
CA GLU A 206 -11.68 24.62 1.81
C GLU A 206 -12.92 25.10 1.03
N GLY A 207 -14.06 25.13 1.73
CA GLY A 207 -15.30 25.70 1.21
C GLY A 207 -15.31 27.21 1.32
#